data_AF-A0A401M4J7-F1
#
_entry.id   AF-A0A401M4J7-F1
#
_cell.length_a   1.000
_cell.length_b   1.000
_cell.length_c   1.000
_cell.angle_alpha   90.00
_cell.angle_beta   90.00
_cell.angle_gamma   90.00
#
_symmetry.space_group_name_H-M   'P 1'
#
loop_
_entity.id
_entity.type
_entity.pdbx_description
1 polymer ?
#
loop_
_entity_poly.entity_id
_entity_poly.type
_entity_poly.pdbx_seq_one_letter_code
_entity_poly.pdbx_strand_id
1 'polypeptide(L)'
;MARGHRFHLDRAGHSVTVQTGARSGDVELLVDGKVVDFRRGRRTGVTVLAAELPDDPPQPFTVHVHPSKEAGDVPVCVMETDGDRVPVPYSPLTARHSGPPTTGIRVRPLRWLRRVLRRRSRKV
;
A
#
# COMPACT_ATOMS: atom_id res chain seq x y z
N MET A 1 -15.16 -0.64 9.09
CA MET A 1 -13.99 -0.85 8.21
C MET A 1 -12.92 -1.57 9.01
N ALA A 2 -12.96 -2.91 9.02
CA ALA A 2 -11.96 -3.68 9.76
C ALA A 2 -10.61 -3.56 9.04
N ARG A 3 -9.55 -3.25 9.79
CA ARG A 3 -8.18 -3.01 9.30
C ARG A 3 -7.61 -4.29 8.66
N GLY A 4 -7.82 -4.47 7.36
CA GLY A 4 -7.18 -5.53 6.60
C GLY A 4 -5.68 -5.30 6.40
N HIS A 5 -5.01 -6.29 5.82
CA HIS A 5 -3.63 -6.14 5.35
C HIS A 5 -3.63 -5.94 3.84
N ARG A 6 -2.71 -5.12 3.35
CA ARG A 6 -2.46 -4.96 1.92
C ARG A 6 -1.00 -5.30 1.66
N PHE A 7 -0.78 -6.04 0.59
CA PHE A 7 0.54 -6.35 0.06
C PHE A 7 0.56 -5.86 -1.37
N HIS A 8 1.69 -5.29 -1.78
CA HIS A 8 1.80 -4.72 -3.10
C HIS A 8 3.23 -4.84 -3.62
N LEU A 9 3.36 -5.26 -4.87
CA LEU A 9 4.61 -5.25 -5.62
C LEU A 9 4.30 -4.94 -7.09
N ASP A 10 5.27 -4.34 -7.77
CA ASP A 10 5.25 -4.17 -9.22
C ASP A 10 6.07 -5.30 -9.87
N ARG A 11 5.46 -6.02 -10.82
CA ARG A 11 6.10 -7.13 -11.56
C ARG A 11 5.82 -6.99 -13.03
N ALA A 12 6.86 -7.03 -13.86
CA ALA A 12 6.76 -6.92 -15.31
C ALA A 12 5.97 -5.67 -15.78
N GLY A 13 5.93 -4.60 -14.99
CA GLY A 13 5.13 -3.40 -15.29
C GLY A 13 3.68 -3.45 -14.82
N HIS A 14 3.25 -4.56 -14.22
CA HIS A 14 1.92 -4.75 -13.65
C HIS A 14 1.91 -4.59 -12.12
N SER A 15 0.85 -3.97 -11.63
CA SER A 15 0.61 -3.76 -10.21
C SER A 15 -0.10 -4.97 -9.63
N VAL A 16 0.62 -5.79 -8.86
CA VAL A 16 0.03 -6.92 -8.13
C VAL A 16 -0.31 -6.47 -6.72
N THR A 17 -1.57 -6.62 -6.32
CA THR A 17 -2.05 -6.25 -4.98
C THR A 17 -2.80 -7.41 -4.36
N VAL A 18 -2.48 -7.72 -3.11
CA VAL A 18 -3.20 -8.73 -2.30
C VAL A 18 -3.82 -8.02 -1.11
N GLN A 19 -5.11 -8.19 -0.91
CA GLN A 19 -5.84 -7.60 0.23
C GLN A 19 -6.46 -8.69 1.07
N THR A 20 -6.41 -8.52 2.40
CA THR A 20 -6.93 -9.51 3.35
C THR A 20 -7.92 -8.84 4.31
N GLY A 21 -9.12 -9.36 4.44
CA GLY A 21 -10.13 -8.85 5.38
C GLY A 21 -9.86 -9.28 6.82
N ALA A 22 -9.68 -8.33 7.75
CA ALA A 22 -9.35 -8.63 9.16
C ALA A 22 -10.40 -9.47 9.90
N ARG A 23 -11.69 -9.36 9.55
CA ARG A 23 -12.80 -10.05 10.24
C ARG A 23 -13.38 -11.22 9.47
N SER A 24 -13.48 -11.09 8.14
CA SER A 24 -14.04 -12.13 7.29
C SER A 24 -13.02 -13.20 6.92
N GLY A 25 -11.72 -12.87 6.97
CA GLY A 25 -10.64 -13.73 6.49
C GLY A 25 -10.52 -13.76 4.97
N ASP A 26 -11.38 -13.00 4.26
CA ASP A 26 -11.41 -12.96 2.81
C ASP A 26 -10.08 -12.46 2.24
N VAL A 27 -9.72 -12.96 1.07
CA VAL A 27 -8.48 -12.59 0.38
C VAL A 27 -8.80 -12.28 -1.08
N GLU A 28 -8.42 -11.08 -1.51
CA GLU A 28 -8.56 -10.59 -2.88
C GLU A 28 -7.18 -10.49 -3.52
N LEU A 29 -7.06 -11.02 -4.74
CA LEU A 29 -5.91 -10.80 -5.60
C LEU A 29 -6.31 -9.86 -6.73
N LEU A 30 -5.54 -8.79 -6.91
CA LEU A 30 -5.75 -7.81 -7.95
C LEU A 30 -4.50 -7.67 -8.84
N VAL A 31 -4.74 -7.49 -10.12
CA VAL A 31 -3.75 -7.08 -11.13
C VAL A 31 -4.24 -5.79 -11.76
N ASP A 32 -3.41 -4.75 -11.72
CA ASP A 32 -3.72 -3.40 -12.23
C ASP A 32 -5.02 -2.82 -11.66
N GLY A 33 -5.32 -3.17 -10.40
CA GLY A 33 -6.52 -2.73 -9.68
C GLY A 33 -7.79 -3.51 -10.02
N LYS A 34 -7.73 -4.52 -10.89
CA LYS A 34 -8.85 -5.44 -11.18
C LYS A 34 -8.70 -6.70 -10.34
N VAL A 35 -9.78 -7.11 -9.66
CA VAL A 35 -9.82 -8.41 -8.96
C VAL A 35 -9.76 -9.54 -9.98
N VAL A 36 -8.76 -10.41 -9.84
CA VAL A 36 -8.52 -11.57 -10.71
C VAL A 36 -8.77 -12.89 -10.00
N ASP A 37 -8.63 -12.94 -8.67
CA ASP A 37 -9.00 -14.09 -7.85
C ASP A 37 -9.51 -13.63 -6.47
N PHE A 38 -10.38 -14.45 -5.86
CA PHE A 38 -11.01 -14.18 -4.58
C PHE A 38 -11.22 -15.45 -3.78
N ARG A 39 -10.85 -15.43 -2.51
CA ARG A 39 -11.09 -16.52 -1.55
C ARG A 39 -11.84 -16.00 -0.34
N ARG A 40 -12.94 -16.68 0.01
CA ARG A 40 -13.78 -16.34 1.15
C ARG A 40 -13.45 -17.24 2.35
N GLY A 41 -13.54 -16.69 3.56
CA GLY A 41 -13.61 -17.47 4.80
C GLY A 41 -12.41 -17.35 5.74
N ARG A 42 -12.52 -18.00 6.91
CA ARG A 42 -11.49 -17.92 7.97
C ARG A 42 -10.23 -18.69 7.58
N ARG A 43 -9.09 -18.00 7.65
CA ARG A 43 -7.75 -18.54 7.40
C ARG A 43 -7.35 -19.54 8.50
N THR A 44 -7.37 -20.83 8.21
CA THR A 44 -6.81 -21.89 9.07
C THR A 44 -5.46 -22.41 8.57
N GLY A 45 -4.96 -21.87 7.44
CA GLY A 45 -3.71 -22.27 6.81
C GLY A 45 -3.31 -21.32 5.69
N VAL A 46 -2.36 -21.76 4.85
CA VAL A 46 -1.87 -20.98 3.71
C VAL A 46 -3.00 -20.83 2.69
N THR A 47 -3.30 -19.58 2.31
CA THR A 47 -4.23 -19.29 1.21
C THR A 47 -3.45 -19.20 -0.08
N VAL A 48 -3.88 -19.92 -1.11
CA VAL A 48 -3.26 -19.91 -2.44
C VAL A 48 -4.23 -19.26 -3.42
N LEU A 49 -3.76 -18.25 -4.15
CA LEU A 49 -4.48 -17.57 -5.22
C LEU A 49 -3.68 -17.72 -6.51
N ALA A 50 -4.34 -17.94 -7.63
CA ALA A 50 -3.69 -18.10 -8.92
C ALA A 50 -4.24 -17.08 -9.93
N ALA A 51 -3.36 -16.50 -10.74
CA ALA A 51 -3.73 -15.53 -11.75
C ALA A 51 -2.68 -15.49 -12.87
N GLU A 52 -2.95 -14.67 -13.87
CA GLU A 52 -2.06 -14.42 -15.00
C GLU A 52 -1.81 -12.92 -15.13
N LEU A 53 -0.56 -12.54 -15.42
CA LEU A 53 -0.23 -11.18 -15.83
C LEU A 53 -0.61 -11.00 -17.31
N PRO A 54 -1.20 -9.85 -17.69
CA PRO A 54 -1.70 -9.60 -19.04
C PRO A 54 -0.58 -9.20 -20.02
N ASP A 55 0.55 -9.90 -19.94
CA ASP A 55 1.66 -9.83 -20.89
C ASP A 55 1.34 -10.64 -22.17
N ASP A 56 2.18 -10.49 -23.21
CA ASP A 56 2.15 -11.32 -24.41
C ASP A 56 3.48 -12.08 -24.55
N PRO A 57 3.54 -13.39 -24.27
CA PRO A 57 2.43 -14.25 -23.84
C PRO A 57 1.99 -14.02 -22.38
N PRO A 58 0.75 -14.39 -21.99
CA PRO A 58 0.29 -14.29 -20.62
C PRO A 58 1.20 -15.06 -19.66
N GLN A 59 1.55 -14.44 -18.52
CA GLN A 59 2.47 -15.05 -17.55
C GLN A 59 1.70 -15.54 -16.31
N PRO A 60 1.60 -16.86 -16.07
CA PRO A 60 0.94 -17.39 -14.90
C PRO A 60 1.77 -17.16 -13.63
N PHE A 61 1.09 -16.84 -12.54
CA PHE A 61 1.70 -16.69 -11.23
C PHE A 61 0.76 -17.16 -10.11
N THR A 62 1.35 -17.49 -8.97
CA THR A 62 0.64 -17.91 -7.77
C THR A 62 1.02 -17.01 -6.60
N VAL A 63 0.07 -16.73 -5.72
CA VAL A 63 0.31 -16.02 -4.47
C VAL A 63 -0.03 -16.91 -3.30
N HIS A 64 0.93 -17.04 -2.38
CA HIS A 64 0.80 -17.74 -1.13
C HIS A 64 0.69 -16.72 0.00
N VAL A 65 -0.43 -16.75 0.72
CA VAL A 65 -0.61 -15.94 1.91
C VAL A 65 -0.58 -16.82 3.14
N HIS A 66 0.52 -16.74 3.87
CA HIS A 66 0.75 -17.46 5.10
C HIS A 66 0.16 -16.67 6.27
N PRO A 67 -0.74 -17.27 7.07
CA PRO A 67 -1.20 -16.63 8.29
C PRO A 67 -0.03 -16.43 9.24
N SER A 68 -0.03 -15.32 10.00
CA SER A 68 0.90 -15.20 11.11
C SER A 68 0.54 -16.21 12.21
N LYS A 69 1.56 -16.64 12.96
CA LYS A 69 1.40 -17.52 14.12
C LYS A 69 0.79 -16.77 15.31
N GLU A 70 0.97 -15.45 15.38
CA GLU A 70 0.45 -14.61 16.45
C GLU A 70 -0.84 -13.89 16.02
N ALA A 71 -1.82 -13.85 16.93
CA ALA A 71 -3.09 -13.20 16.67
C ALA A 71 -2.90 -11.69 16.51
N GLY A 72 -3.15 -11.17 15.31
CA GLY A 72 -3.06 -9.74 15.00
C GLY A 72 -1.75 -9.29 14.34
N ASP A 73 -0.81 -10.20 14.14
CA ASP A 73 0.42 -9.94 13.41
C ASP A 73 0.20 -9.98 11.88
N VAL A 74 1.13 -9.38 11.12
CA VAL A 74 1.03 -9.22 9.67
C VAL A 74 1.29 -10.57 8.98
N PRO A 75 0.37 -11.05 8.12
CA PRO A 75 0.61 -12.28 7.37
C PRO A 75 1.78 -12.11 6.41
N VAL A 76 2.43 -13.22 6.05
CA VAL A 76 3.51 -13.21 5.06
C VAL A 76 2.91 -13.52 3.69
N CYS A 77 3.24 -12.71 2.69
CA CYS A 77 2.78 -12.89 1.33
C CYS A 77 3.97 -13.17 0.42
N VAL A 78 3.86 -14.23 -0.38
CA VAL A 78 4.90 -14.65 -1.33
C VAL A 78 4.25 -14.85 -2.70
N MET A 79 4.86 -14.29 -3.73
CA MET A 79 4.49 -14.52 -5.11
C MET A 79 5.45 -15.54 -5.73
N GLU A 80 4.92 -16.49 -6.49
CA GLU A 80 5.66 -17.48 -7.26
C GLU A 80 5.35 -17.30 -8.75
N THR A 81 6.40 -17.22 -9.58
CA THR A 81 6.30 -17.08 -11.04
C THR A 81 7.45 -17.85 -11.66
N ASP A 82 7.20 -18.78 -12.59
CA ASP A 82 8.25 -19.62 -13.21
C ASP A 82 9.18 -20.33 -12.20
N GLY A 83 8.64 -20.69 -11.03
CA GLY A 83 9.42 -21.28 -9.93
C GLY A 83 10.23 -20.27 -9.09
N ASP A 84 10.34 -19.01 -9.51
CA ASP A 84 10.92 -17.94 -8.70
C ASP A 84 9.95 -17.49 -7.61
N ARG A 85 10.44 -17.42 -6.37
CA ARG A 85 9.65 -16.95 -5.21
C ARG A 85 10.14 -15.60 -4.74
N VAL A 86 9.24 -14.62 -4.71
CA VAL A 86 9.53 -13.26 -4.29
C VAL A 86 8.56 -12.85 -3.16
N PRO A 87 9.07 -12.32 -2.03
CA PRO A 87 8.19 -11.79 -0.98
C PRO A 87 7.44 -10.57 -1.51
N VAL A 88 6.13 -10.51 -1.25
CA VAL A 88 5.32 -9.33 -1.56
C VAL A 88 5.36 -8.38 -0.36
N PRO A 89 5.92 -7.17 -0.50
CA PRO A 89 6.03 -6.24 0.62
C PRO A 89 4.66 -5.88 1.20
N TYR A 90 4.60 -5.82 2.53
CA TYR A 90 3.45 -5.26 3.23
C TYR A 90 3.37 -3.76 2.95
N SER A 91 2.23 -3.32 2.41
CA SER A 91 1.89 -1.93 2.25
C SER A 91 0.83 -1.59 3.29
N PRO A 92 1.15 -0.85 4.36
CA PRO A 92 0.14 -0.43 5.31
C PRO A 92 -0.98 0.26 4.55
N LEU A 93 -2.23 -0.15 4.81
CA LEU A 93 -3.39 0.66 4.48
C LEU A 93 -3.30 1.88 5.39
N THR A 94 -2.52 2.89 5.01
CA THR A 94 -2.65 4.20 5.62
C THR A 94 -4.11 4.55 5.43
N ALA A 95 -4.82 4.71 6.55
CA ALA A 95 -6.16 5.27 6.52
C ALA A 95 -6.04 6.51 5.63
N ARG A 96 -6.80 6.46 4.53
CA ARG A 96 -6.76 7.43 3.44
C ARG A 96 -6.20 8.77 3.86
N HIS A 97 -5.32 9.32 3.02
CA HIS A 97 -5.30 10.75 2.74
C HIS A 97 -6.75 11.26 2.60
N SER A 98 -7.38 11.61 3.71
CA SER A 98 -8.52 12.51 3.80
C SER A 98 -7.94 13.88 4.15
N GLY A 99 -7.05 14.36 3.29
CA GLY A 99 -6.75 15.76 3.11
C GLY A 99 -6.99 16.05 1.63
N PRO A 100 -7.67 17.15 1.27
CA PRO A 100 -7.87 17.48 -0.13
C PRO A 100 -6.50 17.57 -0.84
N PRO A 101 -6.42 17.29 -2.15
CA PRO A 101 -5.20 17.56 -2.91
C PRO A 101 -4.92 19.06 -2.79
N THR A 102 -3.97 19.43 -1.95
CA THR A 102 -3.50 20.82 -1.88
C THR A 102 -2.64 21.02 -3.11
N THR A 103 -3.32 21.51 -4.13
CA THR A 103 -2.82 22.23 -5.28
C THR A 103 -1.54 22.99 -4.94
N GLY A 104 -0.48 22.73 -5.72
CA GLY A 104 0.48 23.74 -6.08
C GLY A 104 1.55 24.05 -5.03
N ILE A 105 2.79 23.74 -5.42
CA ILE A 105 3.99 24.44 -4.99
C ILE A 105 3.73 25.96 -5.08
N ARG A 106 3.40 26.60 -3.97
CA ARG A 106 3.44 28.06 -3.85
C ARG A 106 4.82 28.46 -3.35
N VAL A 107 5.70 28.75 -4.29
CA VAL A 107 6.89 29.57 -4.03
C VAL A 107 6.39 30.89 -3.44
N ARG A 108 6.71 31.17 -2.16
CA ARG A 108 6.38 32.45 -1.52
C ARG A 108 7.46 33.47 -1.88
N PRO A 109 7.15 34.56 -2.61
CA PRO A 109 8.11 35.62 -2.83
C PRO A 109 8.32 36.47 -1.57
N LEU A 110 9.59 36.75 -1.26
CA LEU A 110 10.12 37.60 -0.20
C LEU A 110 9.59 39.03 -0.27
N ARG A 111 8.60 39.42 0.55
CA ARG A 111 8.31 40.84 0.83
C ARG A 111 7.67 41.01 2.21
N TRP A 112 8.46 41.05 3.28
CA TRP A 112 8.19 41.90 4.46
C TRP A 112 9.28 41.74 5.52
N LEU A 113 10.16 42.74 5.63
CA LEU A 113 10.82 43.12 6.89
C LEU A 113 11.42 44.51 6.68
N ARG A 114 10.56 45.52 6.73
CA ARG A 114 10.96 46.90 6.97
C ARG A 114 10.24 47.37 8.23
N ARG A 115 11.05 47.93 9.14
CA ARG A 115 10.72 48.79 10.29
C ARG A 115 10.38 48.07 11.60
N VAL A 116 11.43 47.79 12.38
CA VAL A 116 11.44 48.16 13.81
C VAL A 116 12.86 48.63 14.16
N LEU A 117 12.96 49.81 14.78
CA LEU A 117 13.96 50.29 15.75
C LEU A 117 14.11 51.83 15.64
N ARG A 118 13.10 52.56 16.11
CA ARG A 118 13.29 53.92 16.61
C ARG A 118 12.81 53.94 18.06
N ARG A 119 13.75 53.96 19.00
CA ARG A 119 13.63 54.61 20.32
C ARG A 119 14.88 54.30 21.14
N ARG A 120 15.83 55.24 21.15
CA ARG A 120 16.59 55.66 22.34
C ARG A 120 17.43 56.87 21.95
N SER A 121 17.21 57.97 22.67
CA SER A 121 18.20 58.94 23.16
C SER A 121 17.56 60.30 23.36
N ARG A 122 17.19 60.61 24.61
CA ARG A 122 17.29 61.95 25.20
C ARG A 122 17.12 61.88 26.73
N LYS A 123 18.16 62.39 27.40
CA LYS A 123 18.38 62.77 28.81
C LYS A 123 19.76 62.21 29.21
N VAL A 124 20.74 63.01 29.63
CA VAL A 124 20.74 64.33 30.30
C VAL A 124 21.83 65.20 29.69
#